data_AF-T1I8T4-F1
#
_entry.id   AF-T1I8T4-F1
#
_cell.length_a   1.000
_cell.length_b   1.000
_cell.length_c   1.000
_cell.angle_alpha   90.00
_cell.angle_beta   90.00
_cell.angle_gamma   90.00
#
_symmetry.space_group_name_H-M   'P 1'
#
loop_
_entity.id
_entity.type
_entity.pdbx_description
1 polymer ?
#
loop_
_entity_poly.entity_id
_entity_poly.type
_entity_poly.pdbx_seq_one_letter_code
_entity_poly.pdbx_strand_id
1 'polypeptide(L)'
;MSLKVALACLLVVSTVSAGVLPLATTLVRTPSLDSAIVKSERLGGNFAYSTVEGHAYAAVSPVVHSVATPVAVSYAAHPVALPHVAVAAPLLHSNLLF
;
A
#
# COMPACT_ATOMS: atom_id res chain seq x y z
N MET A 1 5.38 35.76 -5.11
CA MET A 1 5.03 34.98 -3.91
C MET A 1 6.27 34.83 -3.06
N SER A 2 6.24 35.22 -1.78
CA SER A 2 7.43 35.18 -0.91
C SER A 2 7.81 33.73 -0.57
N LEU A 3 9.12 33.43 -0.51
CA LEU A 3 9.66 32.07 -0.27
C LEU A 3 9.06 31.39 0.97
N LYS A 4 8.79 32.19 2.01
CA LYS A 4 8.15 31.74 3.25
C LYS A 4 6.73 31.21 3.03
N VAL A 5 5.97 31.84 2.14
CA VAL A 5 4.60 31.42 1.79
C VAL A 5 4.64 30.12 0.99
N ALA A 6 5.57 29.98 0.06
CA ALA A 6 5.74 28.75 -0.70
C ALA A 6 6.12 27.55 0.20
N LEU A 7 7.02 27.77 1.16
CA LEU A 7 7.43 26.73 2.10
C LEU A 7 6.30 26.28 3.03
N ALA A 8 5.49 27.23 3.52
CA ALA A 8 4.31 26.92 4.32
C ALA A 8 3.29 26.09 3.53
N CYS A 9 3.02 26.43 2.27
CA CYS A 9 2.12 25.66 1.42
C CYS A 9 2.64 24.23 1.16
N LEU A 10 3.94 24.07 0.87
CA LEU A 10 4.55 22.76 0.64
C LEU A 10 4.48 21.85 1.88
N LEU A 11 4.70 22.40 3.08
CA LEU A 11 4.56 21.68 4.34
C LEU A 11 3.12 21.20 4.58
N VAL A 12 2.13 22.04 4.27
CA VAL A 12 0.72 21.67 4.41
C VAL A 12 0.35 20.57 3.41
N VAL A 13 0.79 20.68 2.16
CA VAL A 13 0.52 19.67 1.13
C VAL A 13 1.15 18.31 1.48
N SER A 14 2.37 18.28 2.02
CA SER A 14 3.03 17.03 2.37
C SER A 14 2.35 16.30 3.54
N THR A 15 1.91 17.03 4.56
CA THR A 15 1.20 16.46 5.72
C THR A 15 -0.18 15.91 5.37
N VAL A 16 -0.88 16.53 4.42
CA VAL A 16 -2.15 16.03 3.89
C VAL A 16 -1.95 14.79 3.01
N SER A 17 -0.97 14.81 2.09
CA SER A 17 -0.68 13.67 1.19
C SER A 17 -0.23 12.42 1.94
N ALA A 18 0.55 12.60 3.02
CA ALA A 18 1.04 11.51 3.84
C ALA A 18 -0.01 10.95 4.84
N GLY A 19 -1.25 11.48 4.86
CA GLY A 19 -2.30 11.03 5.78
C GLY A 19 -1.98 11.26 7.27
N VAL A 20 -1.03 12.14 7.58
CA VAL A 20 -0.58 12.43 8.95
C VAL A 20 -1.66 13.19 9.73
N LEU A 21 -2.53 13.88 9.00
CA LEU A 21 -3.71 14.52 9.56
C LEU A 21 -4.95 13.68 9.19
N PRO A 22 -5.88 13.42 10.14
CA PRO A 22 -7.09 12.64 9.88
C PRO A 22 -8.12 13.49 9.11
N LEU A 23 -7.82 13.89 7.87
CA LEU A 23 -8.73 14.67 7.03
C LEU A 23 -9.83 13.82 6.40
N ALA A 24 -9.68 12.49 6.37
CA ALA A 24 -10.63 11.59 5.73
C ALA A 24 -11.49 10.83 6.74
N THR A 25 -12.03 11.52 7.74
CA THR A 25 -13.07 10.93 8.59
C THR A 25 -14.35 10.79 7.78
N THR A 26 -14.80 9.56 7.61
CA THR A 26 -16.04 9.25 6.90
C THR A 26 -17.10 8.77 7.87
N LEU A 27 -18.37 9.08 7.61
CA LEU A 27 -19.50 8.54 8.35
C LEU A 27 -19.92 7.23 7.69
N VAL A 28 -19.80 6.13 8.42
CA VAL A 28 -20.24 4.80 7.97
C VAL A 28 -21.45 4.40 8.78
N ARG A 29 -22.38 3.66 8.16
CA ARG A 29 -23.54 3.09 8.84
C ARG A 29 -23.09 2.15 9.95
N THR A 30 -23.75 2.25 11.11
CA THR A 30 -23.49 1.37 12.24
C THR A 30 -24.79 0.70 12.69
N PRO A 31 -25.30 -0.30 11.94
CA PRO A 31 -26.60 -0.92 12.20
C PRO A 31 -26.74 -1.52 13.60
N SER A 32 -25.64 -1.91 14.23
CA SER A 32 -25.63 -2.42 15.61
C SER A 32 -26.08 -1.40 16.65
N LEU A 33 -26.10 -0.11 16.31
CA LEU A 33 -26.56 0.98 17.16
C LEU A 33 -27.86 1.61 16.64
N ASP A 34 -28.46 1.06 15.58
CA ASP A 34 -29.74 1.54 15.08
C ASP A 34 -30.82 1.25 16.13
N SER A 35 -31.75 2.18 16.28
CA SER A 35 -32.87 2.07 17.21
C SER A 35 -34.18 2.33 16.49
N ALA A 36 -35.28 1.78 17.01
CA ALA A 36 -36.60 2.06 16.49
C ALA A 36 -37.61 2.10 17.64
N ILE A 37 -38.60 3.00 17.51
CA ILE A 37 -39.74 3.08 18.43
C ILE A 37 -40.97 2.64 17.65
N VAL A 38 -41.66 1.62 18.15
CA VAL A 38 -42.91 1.11 17.60
C VAL A 38 -44.05 1.45 18.55
N LYS A 39 -45.08 2.12 18.02
CA LYS A 39 -46.29 2.47 18.76
C LYS A 39 -47.49 1.81 18.12
N SER A 40 -48.40 1.33 18.95
CA SER A 40 -49.69 0.79 18.53
C SER A 40 -50.80 1.41 19.37
N GLU A 41 -51.87 1.86 18.71
CA GLU A 41 -53.04 2.44 19.37
C GLU A 41 -54.33 1.82 18.82
N ARG A 42 -55.41 1.88 19.60
CA ARG A 42 -56.75 1.45 19.19
C ARG A 42 -57.51 2.68 18.70
N LEU A 43 -57.77 2.75 17.39
CA LEU A 43 -58.50 3.87 16.78
C LEU A 43 -59.79 3.36 16.13
N GLY A 44 -60.94 3.77 16.66
CA GLY A 44 -62.24 3.47 16.06
C GLY A 44 -62.57 1.98 15.91
N GLY A 45 -61.96 1.09 16.71
CA GLY A 45 -62.13 -0.36 16.62
C GLY A 45 -61.01 -1.11 15.88
N ASN A 46 -60.11 -0.40 15.20
CA ASN A 46 -58.92 -0.97 14.54
C ASN A 46 -57.62 -0.71 15.33
N PHE A 47 -56.55 -1.40 14.94
CA PHE A 47 -55.19 -1.11 15.43
C PHE A 47 -54.48 -0.16 14.46
N ALA A 48 -54.06 0.99 14.95
CA ALA A 48 -53.18 1.92 14.27
C ALA A 48 -51.74 1.69 14.72
N TYR A 49 -50.79 1.76 13.79
CA TYR A 49 -49.36 1.56 14.06
C TYR A 49 -48.56 2.74 13.57
N SER A 50 -47.51 3.10 14.32
CA SER A 50 -46.53 4.12 13.94
C SER A 50 -45.13 3.68 14.31
N THR A 51 -44.17 3.97 13.46
CA THR A 51 -42.76 3.62 13.66
C THR A 51 -41.88 4.84 13.44
N VAL A 52 -40.89 5.02 14.31
CA VAL A 52 -39.83 6.03 14.14
C VAL A 52 -38.49 5.30 14.19
N GLU A 53 -37.71 5.43 13.12
CA GLU A 53 -36.40 4.79 12.99
C GLU A 53 -35.28 5.81 13.27
N GLY A 54 -34.33 5.40 14.11
CA GLY A 54 -33.12 6.14 14.45
C GLY A 54 -31.89 5.42 13.91
N HIS A 55 -31.51 5.75 12.68
CA HIS A 55 -30.31 5.19 12.05
C HIS A 55 -29.03 5.80 12.62
N ALA A 56 -28.08 4.95 13.00
CA ALA A 56 -26.81 5.33 13.59
C ALA A 56 -25.68 5.33 12.56
N TYR A 57 -24.75 6.26 12.77
CA TYR A 57 -23.53 6.41 11.98
C TYR A 57 -22.35 6.58 12.93
N ALA A 58 -21.23 5.94 12.60
CA ALA A 58 -19.97 6.13 13.31
C ALA A 58 -18.96 6.84 12.41
N ALA A 59 -18.15 7.69 13.04
CA ALA A 59 -16.99 8.30 12.40
C ALA A 59 -15.87 7.25 12.31
N VAL A 60 -15.41 6.98 11.09
CA VAL A 60 -14.29 6.10 10.81
C VAL A 60 -13.17 6.93 10.19
N SER A 61 -12.04 6.99 10.89
CA SER A 61 -10.80 7.61 10.41
C SER A 61 -9.80 6.50 10.09
N PRO A 62 -9.56 6.17 8.81
CA PRO A 62 -8.62 5.12 8.44
C PRO A 62 -7.19 5.55 8.76
N VAL A 63 -6.39 4.61 9.28
CA VAL A 63 -4.96 4.83 9.52
C VAL A 63 -4.20 4.37 8.27
N VAL A 64 -3.55 5.31 7.58
CA VAL A 64 -2.73 5.03 6.39
C VAL A 64 -1.28 4.81 6.83
N HIS A 65 -0.72 3.64 6.54
CA HIS A 65 0.68 3.33 6.80
C HIS A 65 1.38 2.90 5.52
N SER A 66 2.55 3.48 5.25
CA SER A 66 3.43 3.04 4.17
C SER A 66 4.19 1.79 4.59
N VAL A 67 4.00 0.69 3.87
CA VAL A 67 4.77 -0.55 4.07
C VAL A 67 5.80 -0.65 2.95
N ALA A 68 7.10 -0.64 3.30
CA ALA A 68 8.16 -0.86 2.32
C ALA A 68 8.21 -2.34 1.92
N THR A 69 7.98 -2.64 0.65
CA THR A 69 8.11 -4.00 0.12
C THR A 69 9.52 -4.21 -0.45
N PRO A 70 10.22 -5.31 -0.11
CA PRO A 70 11.55 -5.58 -0.65
C PRO A 70 11.47 -5.81 -2.18
N VAL A 71 12.41 -5.24 -2.91
CA VAL A 71 12.57 -5.44 -4.37
C VAL A 71 13.62 -6.53 -4.59
N ALA A 72 13.33 -7.50 -5.47
CA ALA A 72 14.27 -8.56 -5.82
C ALA A 72 15.48 -8.01 -6.59
N VAL A 73 16.67 -8.54 -6.30
CA VAL A 73 17.92 -8.20 -7.00
C VAL A 73 18.37 -9.41 -7.81
N SER A 74 18.67 -9.19 -9.10
CA SER A 74 19.25 -10.21 -9.98
C SER A 74 20.77 -10.06 -10.04
N TYR A 75 21.49 -11.15 -9.84
CA TYR A 75 22.95 -11.21 -9.99
C TYR A 75 23.31 -11.88 -11.31
N ALA A 76 24.30 -11.33 -12.03
CA ALA A 76 24.89 -11.96 -13.21
C ALA A 76 26.27 -12.51 -12.86
N ALA A 77 26.52 -13.78 -13.17
CA ALA A 77 27.85 -14.36 -13.04
C ALA A 77 28.72 -13.98 -14.25
N HIS A 78 29.91 -13.45 -13.99
CA HIS A 78 30.91 -13.24 -15.04
C HIS A 78 31.84 -14.46 -15.11
N PRO A 79 32.00 -15.07 -16.31
CA PRO A 79 32.93 -16.18 -16.47
C PRO A 79 34.37 -15.69 -16.27
N VAL A 80 35.12 -16.39 -15.42
CA VAL A 80 36.57 -16.18 -15.26
C VAL A 80 37.27 -17.03 -16.30
N ALA A 81 37.99 -16.38 -17.24
CA ALA A 81 38.84 -17.09 -18.19
C ALA A 81 40.11 -17.57 -17.47
N LEU A 82 40.26 -18.90 -17.35
CA LEU A 82 41.47 -19.51 -16.82
C LEU A 82 42.53 -19.63 -17.94
N PRO A 83 43.80 -19.26 -17.69
CA PRO A 83 44.85 -19.44 -18.67
C PRO A 83 45.07 -20.93 -18.94
N HIS A 84 44.95 -21.34 -20.19
CA HIS A 84 45.33 -22.68 -20.62
C HIS A 84 46.85 -22.76 -20.66
N VAL A 85 47.43 -23.75 -19.96
CA VAL A 85 48.87 -24.05 -20.07
C VAL A 85 49.10 -24.72 -21.42
N ALA A 86 49.79 -24.03 -22.32
CA ALA A 86 50.33 -24.64 -23.54
C ALA A 86 51.47 -25.59 -23.13
N VAL A 87 51.26 -26.90 -23.26
CA VAL A 87 52.35 -27.88 -23.17
C VAL A 87 53.15 -27.80 -24.48
N ALA A 88 54.44 -27.50 -24.37
CA ALA A 88 55.36 -27.40 -25.50
C ALA A 88 55.51 -28.75 -26.23
N ALA A 89 55.59 -28.69 -27.56
CA ALA A 89 55.68 -29.84 -28.46
C ALA A 89 57.00 -30.63 -28.31
N PRO A 90 57.00 -31.96 -28.49
CA PRO A 90 58.24 -32.74 -28.54
C PRO A 90 59.03 -32.46 -29.84
N LEU A 91 60.32 -32.18 -29.69
CA LEU A 91 61.29 -31.97 -30.77
C LEU A 91 61.49 -33.28 -31.58
N LEU A 92 61.14 -33.28 -32.86
CA LEU A 92 61.52 -34.34 -33.80
C LEU A 92 62.96 -34.09 -34.28
N HIS A 93 63.88 -34.98 -33.92
CA HIS A 93 65.27 -34.98 -34.38
C HIS A 93 65.33 -35.59 -35.79
N SER A 94 65.43 -34.75 -36.82
CA SER A 94 65.61 -35.19 -38.21
C SER A 94 67.06 -35.60 -38.45
N ASN A 95 67.30 -36.91 -38.57
CA ASN A 95 68.60 -37.47 -38.94
C ASN A 95 68.61 -37.75 -40.46
N LEU A 96 69.22 -36.85 -41.24
CA LEU A 96 69.47 -37.04 -42.67
C LEU A 96 70.97 -37.25 -42.89
N LEU A 97 71.38 -38.52 -43.00
CA LEU A 97 72.64 -38.94 -43.62
C LEU A 97 72.43 -40.31 -44.27
N PHE A 98 72.20 -40.33 -45.57
CA PHE A 98 72.83 -41.18 -46.60
C PHE A 98 72.54 -40.55 -47.97
#